data_AF-A0A8H4JY62-F1
#
_entry.id   AF-A0A8H4JY62-F1
#
_cell.length_a   1.000
_cell.length_b   1.000
_cell.length_c   1.000
_cell.angle_alpha   90.00
_cell.angle_beta   90.00
_cell.angle_gamma   90.00
#
_symmetry.space_group_name_H-M   'P 1'
#
loop_
_entity.id
_entity.type
_entity.pdbx_description
1 polymer ?
#
loop_
_entity_poly.entity_id
_entity_poly.type
_entity_poly.pdbx_seq_one_letter_code
_entity_poly.pdbx_strand_id
1 'polypeptide(L)'
;MTWATTEDNTCLRARQIRRFYDKHNSSEGPLKYGDKILLSDIDLATNLAPDYGLEKCAKGEQEYPEQWVTKPKSLAFMLSNFRPKAKEITAAMDREIEAAMTEDVTTTPPVFIGGNGDKSHIRFLVLLTDRLKQLLQEAKEETEAAEEEAEQYLARAEKAEAQLKKLLEELEEEVDEDEEDDEDSGRKRRKIDEASNGVRETIHCSLPGASTRQ
;
A
#
# COMPACT_ATOMS: atom_id res chain seq x y z
N MET A 1 -18.54 -34.81 16.57
CA MET A 1 -17.17 -34.96 16.02
C MET A 1 -17.09 -34.06 14.81
N THR A 2 -16.50 -32.87 14.95
CA THR A 2 -16.17 -32.02 13.81
C THR A 2 -14.98 -32.67 13.11
N TRP A 3 -15.18 -33.09 11.86
CA TRP A 3 -14.09 -33.61 11.05
C TRP A 3 -13.11 -32.47 10.81
N ALA A 4 -11.82 -32.70 11.03
CA ALA A 4 -10.77 -31.73 10.72
C ALA A 4 -10.88 -31.35 9.24
N THR A 5 -10.85 -30.05 8.93
CA THR A 5 -10.91 -29.59 7.55
C THR A 5 -9.68 -30.07 6.78
N THR A 6 -9.73 -30.00 5.45
CA THR A 6 -8.57 -30.31 4.61
C THR A 6 -7.36 -29.42 4.94
N GLU A 7 -7.61 -28.19 5.36
CA GLU A 7 -6.62 -27.23 5.85
C GLU A 7 -6.02 -27.68 7.18
N ASP A 8 -6.85 -28.04 8.16
CA ASP A 8 -6.41 -28.56 9.46
C ASP A 8 -5.47 -29.77 9.30
N ASN A 9 -5.80 -30.66 8.37
CA ASN A 9 -4.97 -31.82 8.08
C ASN A 9 -3.62 -31.41 7.47
N THR A 10 -3.62 -30.45 6.55
CA THR A 10 -2.39 -29.98 5.89
C THR A 10 -1.50 -29.24 6.89
N CYS A 11 -2.07 -28.45 7.80
CA CYS A 11 -1.36 -27.80 8.90
C CYS A 11 -0.79 -28.82 9.91
N LEU A 12 -1.53 -29.89 10.23
CA LEU A 12 -0.99 -31.00 11.02
C LEU A 12 0.21 -31.65 10.33
N ARG A 13 0.11 -31.93 9.02
CA ARG A 13 1.24 -32.50 8.27
C ARG A 13 2.44 -31.55 8.23
N ALA A 14 2.23 -30.25 8.09
CA ALA A 14 3.28 -29.25 8.17
C ALA A 14 4.05 -29.36 9.51
N ARG A 15 3.33 -29.42 10.65
CA ARG A 15 3.97 -29.60 11.96
C ARG A 15 4.79 -30.89 12.04
N GLN A 16 4.21 -32.00 11.60
CA GLN A 16 4.87 -33.31 11.63
C GLN A 16 6.12 -33.36 10.75
N ILE A 17 6.08 -32.74 9.56
CA ILE A 17 7.24 -32.61 8.66
C ILE A 17 8.39 -31.88 9.37
N ARG A 18 8.09 -30.74 10.01
CA ARG A 18 9.10 -29.94 10.70
C ARG A 18 9.73 -30.70 11.88
N ARG A 19 8.92 -31.36 12.71
CA ARG A 19 9.43 -32.20 13.80
C ARG A 19 10.30 -33.34 13.29
N PHE A 20 9.88 -34.01 12.22
CA PHE A 20 10.67 -35.10 11.63
C PHE A 20 12.01 -34.60 11.07
N TYR A 21 12.01 -33.45 10.40
CA TYR A 21 13.21 -32.82 9.86
C TYR A 21 14.17 -32.36 10.97
N ASP A 22 13.66 -31.69 12.00
CA ASP A 22 14.47 -31.25 13.14
C ASP A 22 15.11 -32.42 13.86
N LYS A 23 14.35 -33.51 14.06
CA LYS A 23 14.88 -34.72 14.67
C LYS A 23 15.91 -35.42 13.80
N HIS A 24 15.74 -35.42 12.48
CA HIS A 24 16.76 -35.93 11.55
C HIS A 24 18.06 -35.10 11.62
N ASN A 25 17.97 -33.80 11.87
CA ASN A 25 19.12 -32.89 11.98
C ASN A 25 19.66 -32.75 13.42
N SER A 26 19.03 -33.37 14.41
CA SER A 26 19.45 -33.29 15.81
C SER A 26 20.49 -34.36 16.16
N SER A 27 21.01 -34.30 17.39
CA SER A 27 21.91 -35.31 17.95
C SER A 27 21.28 -36.71 18.08
N GLU A 28 19.95 -36.83 17.98
CA GLU A 28 19.24 -38.12 18.01
C GLU A 28 19.38 -38.90 16.69
N GLY A 29 19.97 -38.26 15.68
CA GLY A 29 20.57 -38.90 14.53
C GLY A 29 19.71 -38.85 13.27
N PRO A 30 20.34 -39.08 12.11
CA PRO A 30 19.65 -38.98 10.85
C PRO A 30 18.60 -40.09 10.75
N LEU A 31 17.33 -39.69 10.76
CA LEU A 31 16.22 -40.57 10.46
C LEU A 31 16.35 -41.10 9.01
N LYS A 32 16.10 -42.40 8.81
CA LYS A 32 16.35 -43.15 7.55
C LYS A 32 15.87 -42.49 6.26
N TYR A 33 14.81 -41.69 6.33
CA TYR A 33 14.20 -41.08 5.15
C TYR A 33 14.10 -39.55 5.27
N GLY A 34 14.76 -38.95 6.26
CA GLY A 34 14.75 -37.49 6.48
C GLY A 34 15.31 -36.70 5.32
N ASP A 35 16.32 -37.24 4.62
CA ASP A 35 16.92 -36.64 3.42
C ASP A 35 15.93 -36.41 2.26
N LYS A 36 14.74 -37.04 2.31
CA LYS A 36 13.69 -36.84 1.30
C LYS A 36 12.92 -35.53 1.47
N ILE A 37 13.03 -34.90 2.63
CA ILE A 37 12.40 -33.62 2.92
C ILE A 37 13.31 -32.52 2.39
N LEU A 38 12.80 -31.74 1.45
CA LEU A 38 13.55 -30.63 0.85
C LEU A 38 13.39 -29.37 1.71
N LEU A 39 14.34 -28.43 1.61
CA LEU A 39 14.21 -27.11 2.25
C LEU A 39 12.92 -26.40 1.84
N SER A 40 12.52 -26.52 0.57
CA SER A 40 11.23 -25.98 0.09
C SER A 40 10.02 -26.59 0.80
N ASP A 41 10.10 -27.85 1.26
CA ASP A 41 9.03 -28.47 2.05
C ASP A 41 8.98 -27.87 3.45
N ILE A 42 10.14 -27.52 4.03
CA ILE A 42 10.26 -26.82 5.31
C ILE A 42 9.74 -25.40 5.21
N ASP A 43 10.02 -24.68 4.13
CA ASP A 43 9.49 -23.33 3.91
C ASP A 43 7.96 -23.33 3.86
N LEU A 44 7.39 -24.24 3.06
CA LEU A 44 5.94 -24.45 2.99
C LEU A 44 5.35 -24.81 4.36
N ALA A 45 5.99 -25.75 5.07
CA ALA A 45 5.53 -26.17 6.39
C ALA A 45 5.64 -25.03 7.43
N THR A 46 6.65 -24.18 7.31
CA THR A 46 6.86 -23.04 8.21
C THR A 46 5.82 -21.94 7.98
N ASN A 47 5.42 -21.71 6.73
CA ASN A 47 4.34 -20.79 6.40
C ASN A 47 3.00 -21.26 6.97
N LEU A 48 2.68 -22.55 6.83
CA LEU A 48 1.39 -23.10 7.28
C LEU A 48 1.31 -23.31 8.79
N ALA A 49 2.40 -23.79 9.40
CA ALA A 49 2.45 -24.14 10.81
C ALA A 49 3.76 -23.68 11.47
N PRO A 50 3.90 -22.37 11.75
CA PRO A 50 5.06 -21.79 12.43
C PRO A 50 5.20 -22.32 13.86
N ASP A 51 4.10 -22.59 14.55
CA ASP A 51 4.08 -23.25 15.84
C ASP A 51 3.88 -24.75 15.66
N TYR A 52 4.99 -25.48 15.81
CA TYR A 52 5.09 -26.91 15.54
C TYR A 52 5.70 -27.69 16.70
N GLY A 53 5.97 -27.05 17.85
CA GLY A 53 6.40 -27.71 19.07
C GLY A 53 5.22 -28.40 19.77
N LEU A 54 5.41 -29.54 20.43
CA LEU A 54 4.27 -30.33 20.97
C LEU A 54 3.53 -29.54 22.05
N GLU A 55 4.27 -28.73 22.77
CA GLU A 55 3.80 -27.81 23.81
C GLU A 55 2.75 -26.81 23.31
N LYS A 56 2.81 -26.44 22.02
CA LYS A 56 1.90 -25.46 21.39
C LYS A 56 0.75 -26.13 20.63
N CYS A 57 0.64 -27.45 20.67
CA CYS A 57 -0.31 -28.21 19.87
C CYS A 57 -1.40 -28.88 20.71
N ALA A 58 -2.43 -29.40 20.03
CA ALA A 58 -3.52 -30.10 20.70
C ALA A 58 -2.99 -31.30 21.50
N LYS A 59 -3.59 -31.53 22.68
CA LYS A 59 -3.22 -32.64 23.55
C LYS A 59 -3.42 -33.97 22.82
N GLY A 60 -2.37 -34.78 22.75
CA GLY A 60 -2.37 -36.06 22.04
C GLY A 60 -1.94 -35.99 20.57
N GLU A 61 -1.51 -34.83 20.07
CA GLU A 61 -0.87 -34.75 18.76
C GLU A 61 0.43 -35.57 18.74
N GLN A 62 0.57 -36.45 17.75
CA GLN A 62 1.76 -37.26 17.56
C GLN A 62 2.87 -36.43 16.89
N GLU A 63 4.12 -36.66 17.33
CA GLU A 63 5.32 -36.00 16.79
C GLU A 63 5.42 -36.16 15.26
N TYR A 64 5.35 -37.40 14.78
CA TYR A 64 5.17 -37.75 13.38
C TYR A 64 4.72 -39.22 13.28
N PRO A 65 4.11 -39.64 12.17
CA PRO A 65 3.73 -41.04 11.97
C PRO A 65 4.95 -41.97 11.96
N GLU A 66 4.94 -43.03 12.78
CA GLU A 66 6.03 -44.04 12.82
C GLU A 66 6.31 -44.69 11.47
N GLN A 67 5.29 -44.74 10.61
CA GLN A 67 5.37 -45.23 9.24
C GLN A 67 6.39 -44.47 8.40
N TRP A 68 6.67 -43.20 8.72
CA TRP A 68 7.69 -42.42 8.04
C TRP A 68 9.10 -42.87 8.37
N VAL A 69 9.32 -43.52 9.51
CA VAL A 69 10.63 -44.10 9.89
C VAL A 69 10.77 -45.52 9.36
N THR A 70 9.65 -46.27 9.35
CA THR A 70 9.67 -47.71 9.03
C THR A 70 9.48 -48.00 7.54
N LYS A 71 8.67 -47.21 6.82
CA LYS A 71 8.28 -47.49 5.42
C LYS A 71 8.76 -46.39 4.46
N PRO A 72 9.61 -46.72 3.46
CA PRO A 72 10.21 -45.72 2.56
C PRO A 72 9.20 -44.97 1.69
N LYS A 73 8.07 -45.62 1.37
CA LYS A 73 7.01 -45.06 0.51
C LYS A 73 6.05 -44.15 1.28
N SER A 74 5.98 -44.27 2.61
CA SER A 74 5.00 -43.54 3.43
C SER A 74 5.29 -42.03 3.44
N LEU A 75 6.53 -41.65 3.76
CA LEU A 75 6.95 -40.25 3.73
C LEU A 75 6.85 -39.65 2.33
N ALA A 76 7.31 -40.39 1.30
CA ALA A 76 7.26 -39.93 -0.09
C ALA A 76 5.83 -39.67 -0.57
N PHE A 77 4.89 -40.58 -0.27
CA PHE A 77 3.47 -40.42 -0.59
C PHE A 77 2.85 -39.24 0.17
N MET A 78 3.25 -39.02 1.41
CA MET A 78 2.75 -37.87 2.17
C MET A 78 3.26 -36.56 1.58
N LEU A 79 4.55 -36.44 1.28
CA LEU A 79 5.14 -35.26 0.65
C LEU A 79 4.52 -34.96 -0.72
N SER A 80 4.20 -35.98 -1.53
CA SER A 80 3.55 -35.77 -2.83
C SER A 80 2.13 -35.18 -2.70
N ASN A 81 1.43 -35.46 -1.60
CA ASN A 81 0.12 -34.87 -1.32
C ASN A 81 0.22 -33.51 -0.61
N PHE A 82 1.21 -33.36 0.26
CA PHE A 82 1.43 -32.13 1.04
C PHE A 82 1.80 -30.96 0.14
N ARG A 83 2.81 -31.12 -0.73
CA ARG A 83 3.33 -30.05 -1.58
C ARG A 83 2.27 -29.28 -2.37
N PRO A 84 1.39 -29.93 -3.18
CA PRO A 84 0.40 -29.19 -3.96
C PRO A 84 -0.62 -28.48 -3.07
N LYS A 85 -1.11 -29.14 -2.02
CA LYS A 85 -2.09 -28.55 -1.09
C LYS A 85 -1.50 -27.38 -0.30
N ALA A 86 -0.26 -27.51 0.14
CA ALA A 86 0.42 -26.47 0.88
C ALA A 86 0.62 -25.21 0.03
N LYS A 87 0.97 -25.38 -1.25
CA LYS A 87 1.07 -24.28 -2.21
C LYS A 87 -0.28 -23.63 -2.47
N GLU A 88 -1.34 -24.42 -2.64
CA GLU A 88 -2.70 -23.92 -2.85
C GLU A 88 -3.17 -23.06 -1.66
N ILE A 89 -3.01 -23.55 -0.43
CA ILE A 89 -3.38 -22.81 0.78
C ILE A 89 -2.53 -21.55 0.91
N THR A 90 -1.21 -21.63 0.70
CA THR A 90 -0.33 -20.46 0.80
C THR A 90 -0.72 -19.39 -0.22
N ALA A 91 -0.99 -19.78 -1.46
CA ALA A 91 -1.44 -18.87 -2.51
C ALA A 91 -2.85 -18.31 -2.27
N ALA A 92 -3.71 -19.01 -1.53
CA ALA A 92 -5.00 -18.48 -1.09
C ALA A 92 -4.80 -17.42 0.00
N MET A 93 -3.96 -17.69 1.00
CA MET A 93 -3.61 -16.73 2.05
C MET A 93 -2.97 -15.46 1.49
N ASP A 94 -2.05 -15.58 0.53
CA ASP A 94 -1.41 -14.43 -0.10
C ASP A 94 -2.43 -13.54 -0.82
N ARG A 95 -3.41 -14.14 -1.52
CA ARG A 95 -4.51 -13.41 -2.18
C ARG A 95 -5.44 -12.72 -1.19
N GLU A 96 -5.75 -13.35 -0.07
CA GLU A 96 -6.56 -12.74 0.99
C GLU A 96 -5.85 -11.52 1.61
N ILE A 97 -4.53 -11.61 1.78
CA ILE A 97 -3.71 -10.50 2.27
C ILE A 97 -3.70 -9.35 1.25
N GLU A 98 -3.49 -9.65 -0.04
CA GLU A 98 -3.52 -8.64 -1.11
C GLU A 98 -4.89 -7.95 -1.20
N ALA A 99 -5.98 -8.72 -1.14
CA ALA A 99 -7.34 -8.16 -1.16
C ALA A 99 -7.59 -7.21 0.02
N ALA A 100 -7.20 -7.63 1.23
CA ALA A 100 -7.33 -6.82 2.44
C ALA A 100 -6.51 -5.51 2.40
N MET A 101 -5.42 -5.46 1.62
CA MET A 101 -4.63 -4.24 1.43
C MET A 101 -5.22 -3.26 0.41
N THR A 102 -6.10 -3.75 -0.48
CA THR A 102 -6.73 -2.93 -1.53
C THR A 102 -8.11 -2.39 -1.15
N GLU A 103 -8.76 -2.96 -0.13
CA GLU A 103 -10.02 -2.45 0.41
C GLU A 103 -9.79 -1.35 1.46
N ASP A 104 -10.66 -0.34 1.43
CA ASP A 104 -10.59 0.92 2.19
C ASP A 104 -10.36 0.72 3.70
N VAL A 105 -9.67 1.67 4.35
CA VAL A 105 -8.95 1.61 5.66
C VAL A 105 -9.84 1.33 6.89
N THR A 106 -11.10 0.96 6.71
CA THR A 106 -12.05 0.61 7.78
C THR A 106 -12.16 -0.90 8.04
N THR A 107 -11.48 -1.73 7.25
CA THR A 107 -11.57 -3.19 7.35
C THR A 107 -10.79 -3.71 8.56
N THR A 108 -11.56 -4.22 9.53
CA THR A 108 -11.09 -5.00 10.69
C THR A 108 -10.00 -5.99 10.26
N PRO A 109 -8.84 -6.06 10.94
CA PRO A 109 -7.76 -6.96 10.55
C PRO A 109 -8.28 -8.39 10.45
N PRO A 110 -7.84 -9.19 9.46
CA PRO A 110 -8.31 -10.55 9.27
C PRO A 110 -8.11 -11.35 10.56
N VAL A 111 -9.22 -11.91 11.09
CA VAL A 111 -9.20 -12.79 12.25
C VAL A 111 -8.68 -14.15 11.79
N PHE A 112 -7.37 -14.36 11.94
CA PHE A 112 -6.73 -15.63 11.62
C PHE A 112 -7.17 -16.70 12.64
N ILE A 113 -8.04 -17.61 12.20
CA ILE A 113 -8.57 -18.69 13.02
C ILE A 113 -7.47 -19.75 13.20
N GLY A 114 -6.78 -19.67 14.34
CA GLY A 114 -5.93 -20.76 14.85
C GLY A 114 -4.48 -20.35 15.10
N GLY A 115 -4.16 -20.02 16.36
CA GLY A 115 -2.84 -20.08 17.00
C GLY A 115 -1.65 -19.28 16.44
N ASN A 116 -1.63 -18.98 15.14
CA ASN A 116 -0.56 -18.33 14.38
C ASN A 116 -0.69 -16.80 14.35
N GLY A 117 -1.46 -16.24 15.28
CA GLY A 117 -1.82 -14.83 15.31
C GLY A 117 -0.62 -13.89 15.20
N ASP A 118 0.56 -14.27 15.67
CA ASP A 118 1.70 -13.36 15.71
C ASP A 118 2.40 -13.18 14.34
N LYS A 119 2.58 -14.23 13.53
CA LYS A 119 3.39 -14.11 12.29
C LYS A 119 2.63 -13.55 11.10
N SER A 120 1.37 -13.93 10.92
CA SER A 120 0.51 -13.33 9.89
C SER A 120 0.29 -11.85 10.18
N HIS A 121 0.17 -11.50 11.47
CA HIS A 121 0.07 -10.12 11.93
C HIS A 121 1.39 -9.38 11.79
N ILE A 122 2.55 -10.00 12.05
CA ILE A 122 3.86 -9.41 11.74
C ILE A 122 4.01 -9.14 10.24
N ARG A 123 3.63 -10.08 9.36
CA ARG A 123 3.70 -9.84 7.89
C ARG A 123 2.75 -8.73 7.46
N PHE A 124 1.52 -8.73 7.97
CA PHE A 124 0.56 -7.66 7.73
C PHE A 124 1.09 -6.30 8.22
N LEU A 125 1.69 -6.23 9.40
CA LEU A 125 2.30 -5.01 9.94
C LEU A 125 3.51 -4.54 9.13
N VAL A 126 4.37 -5.46 8.65
CA VAL A 126 5.50 -5.11 7.77
C VAL A 126 4.98 -4.50 6.46
N LEU A 127 3.98 -5.13 5.85
CA LEU A 127 3.37 -4.64 4.61
C LEU A 127 2.66 -3.29 4.81
N LEU A 128 1.92 -3.11 5.91
CA LEU A 128 1.34 -1.83 6.31
C LEU A 128 2.42 -0.75 6.46
N THR A 129 3.53 -1.11 7.09
CA THR A 129 4.65 -0.19 7.31
C THR A 129 5.26 0.27 5.98
N ASP A 130 5.43 -0.64 5.02
CA ASP A 130 5.97 -0.29 3.71
C ASP A 130 4.98 0.55 2.89
N ARG A 131 3.67 0.26 2.97
CA ARG A 131 2.64 1.11 2.34
C ARG A 131 2.60 2.51 2.94
N LEU A 132 2.69 2.62 4.27
CA LEU A 132 2.75 3.91 4.96
C LEU A 132 3.98 4.72 4.57
N LYS A 133 5.15 4.09 4.40
CA LYS A 133 6.35 4.78 3.89
C LYS A 133 6.13 5.34 2.48
N GLN A 134 5.47 4.56 1.62
CA GLN A 134 5.18 4.97 0.25
C GLN A 134 4.22 6.16 0.22
N LEU A 135 3.11 6.10 0.97
CA LEU A 135 2.16 7.21 1.07
C LEU A 135 2.81 8.47 1.66
N LEU A 136 3.73 8.31 2.61
CA LEU A 136 4.47 9.43 3.20
C LEU A 136 5.42 10.06 2.18
N GLN A 137 6.02 9.26 1.29
CA GLN A 137 6.84 9.76 0.19
C GLN A 137 5.99 10.50 -0.85
N GLU A 138 4.86 9.92 -1.26
CA GLU A 138 3.91 10.54 -2.19
C GLU A 138 3.41 11.90 -1.63
N ALA A 139 3.04 11.95 -0.36
CA ALA A 139 2.61 13.20 0.29
C ALA A 139 3.73 14.25 0.36
N LYS A 140 4.99 13.83 0.54
CA LYS A 140 6.13 14.77 0.51
C LYS A 140 6.35 15.36 -0.88
N GLU A 141 6.28 14.52 -1.91
CA GLU A 141 6.41 14.95 -3.30
C GLU A 141 5.27 15.92 -3.68
N GLU A 142 4.05 15.66 -3.21
CA GLU A 142 2.92 16.60 -3.38
C GLU A 142 3.15 17.94 -2.66
N THR A 143 3.70 17.93 -1.44
CA THR A 143 4.00 19.17 -0.72
C THR A 143 5.13 19.97 -1.37
N GLU A 144 6.19 19.31 -1.84
CA GLU A 144 7.29 19.97 -2.54
C GLU A 144 6.80 20.59 -3.86
N ALA A 145 5.96 19.88 -4.62
CA ALA A 145 5.36 20.42 -5.83
C ALA A 145 4.46 21.63 -5.56
N ALA A 146 3.68 21.60 -4.46
CA ALA A 146 2.84 22.72 -4.06
C ALA A 146 3.65 23.94 -3.58
N GLU A 147 4.77 23.71 -2.89
CA GLU A 147 5.71 24.77 -2.49
C GLU A 147 6.38 25.43 -3.70
N GLU A 148 6.86 24.63 -4.67
CA GLU A 148 7.42 25.16 -5.93
C GLU A 148 6.38 25.98 -6.72
N GLU A 149 5.12 25.55 -6.78
CA GLU A 149 4.06 26.30 -7.44
C GLU A 149 3.80 27.64 -6.72
N ALA A 150 3.78 27.63 -5.39
CA ALA A 150 3.62 28.85 -4.58
C ALA A 150 4.77 29.85 -4.79
N GLU A 151 6.02 29.39 -4.88
CA GLU A 151 7.17 30.23 -5.20
C GLU A 151 7.05 30.88 -6.58
N GLN A 152 6.56 30.13 -7.58
CA GLN A 152 6.33 30.69 -8.92
C GLN A 152 5.25 31.79 -8.91
N TYR A 153 4.17 31.61 -8.15
CA TYR A 153 3.15 32.64 -8.00
C TYR A 153 3.69 33.89 -7.28
N LEU A 154 4.51 33.72 -6.24
CA LEU A 154 5.16 34.83 -5.54
C LEU A 154 6.09 35.61 -6.46
N ALA A 155 6.97 34.93 -7.20
CA ALA A 155 7.87 35.58 -8.16
C ALA A 155 7.10 36.35 -9.24
N ARG A 156 5.95 35.82 -9.69
CA ARG A 156 5.08 36.51 -10.65
C ARG A 156 4.40 37.74 -10.03
N ALA A 157 3.97 37.66 -8.78
CA ALA A 157 3.38 38.76 -8.05
C ALA A 157 4.39 39.90 -7.82
N GLU A 158 5.61 39.59 -7.38
CA GLU A 158 6.69 40.57 -7.20
C GLU A 158 7.03 41.29 -8.50
N LYS A 159 7.08 40.57 -9.63
CA LYS A 159 7.30 41.18 -10.94
C LYS A 159 6.16 42.12 -11.34
N ALA A 160 4.92 41.76 -11.06
CA ALA A 160 3.77 42.61 -11.34
C ALA A 160 3.77 43.86 -10.43
N GLU A 161 4.15 43.71 -9.17
CA GLU A 161 4.31 44.83 -8.23
C GLU A 161 5.39 45.80 -8.70
N ALA A 162 6.56 45.30 -9.13
CA ALA A 162 7.62 46.13 -9.67
C ALA A 162 7.18 46.90 -10.94
N GLN A 163 6.39 46.27 -11.81
CA GLN A 163 5.82 46.93 -12.99
C GLN A 163 4.83 48.02 -12.62
N LEU A 164 3.93 47.75 -11.66
CA LEU A 164 2.99 48.76 -11.16
C LEU A 164 3.71 49.93 -10.50
N LYS A 165 4.74 49.66 -9.71
CA LYS A 165 5.55 50.69 -9.07
C LYS A 165 6.22 51.60 -10.10
N LYS A 166 6.76 51.04 -11.18
CA LYS A 166 7.34 51.82 -12.29
C LYS A 166 6.29 52.69 -13.00
N LEU A 167 5.09 52.14 -13.23
CA LEU A 167 3.99 52.91 -13.83
C LEU A 167 3.51 54.04 -12.91
N LEU A 168 3.48 53.80 -11.60
CA LEU A 168 3.14 54.83 -10.62
C LEU A 168 4.20 55.93 -10.57
N GLU A 169 5.48 55.59 -10.63
CA GLU A 169 6.59 56.56 -10.72
C GLU A 169 6.50 57.39 -12.03
N GLU A 170 6.24 56.76 -13.17
CA GLU A 170 5.99 57.47 -14.44
C GLU A 170 4.76 58.41 -14.35
N LEU A 171 3.71 58.02 -13.64
CA LEU A 171 2.51 58.84 -13.40
C LEU A 171 2.75 59.99 -12.41
N GLU A 172 3.60 59.78 -11.40
CA GLU A 172 4.00 60.84 -10.46
C GLU A 172 4.91 61.87 -11.16
N GLU A 173 5.84 61.42 -12.01
CA GLU A 173 6.69 62.29 -12.84
C GLU A 173 5.87 63.11 -13.87
N GLU A 174 4.83 62.54 -14.47
CA GLU A 174 3.91 63.26 -15.37
C GLU A 174 3.03 64.30 -14.65
N VAL A 175 2.80 64.17 -13.34
CA VAL A 175 1.99 65.12 -12.54
C VAL A 175 2.84 66.27 -11.99
N ASP A 176 4.14 66.04 -11.73
CA ASP A 176 5.08 67.09 -11.31
C ASP A 176 5.54 68.00 -12.48
N GLU A 177 5.29 67.61 -13.74
CA GLU A 177 5.54 68.44 -14.93
C GLU A 177 4.31 69.30 -15.37
N ASP A 178 3.19 69.25 -14.65
CA ASP A 178 1.95 69.98 -14.96
C ASP A 178 1.71 71.20 -14.02
N GLU A 179 2.79 71.83 -13.52
CA GLU A 179 2.76 73.21 -13.01
C GLU A 179 3.73 74.09 -13.82
N GLU A 180 3.49 74.29 -15.12
CA GLU A 180 3.70 75.59 -15.79
C GLU A 180 3.15 75.61 -17.23
N ASP A 181 2.43 76.69 -17.51
CA ASP A 181 1.96 77.22 -18.81
C ASP A 181 0.71 76.64 -19.50
N ASP A 182 -0.34 77.45 -19.39
CA ASP A 182 -1.35 77.70 -20.42
C ASP A 182 -0.76 77.72 -21.85
N GLU A 183 -1.33 76.95 -22.78
CA GLU A 183 -1.93 77.44 -24.04
C GLU A 183 -2.18 76.30 -25.04
N ASP A 184 -3.45 76.20 -25.43
CA ASP A 184 -3.96 75.83 -26.76
C ASP A 184 -3.22 74.74 -27.57
N SER A 185 -3.67 73.49 -27.48
CA SER A 185 -3.58 72.60 -28.65
C SER A 185 -4.79 71.65 -28.77
N GLY A 186 -5.74 72.06 -29.60
CA GLY A 186 -6.83 71.20 -30.08
C GLY A 186 -6.31 69.96 -30.83
N ARG A 187 -6.16 68.84 -30.13
CA ARG A 187 -5.90 67.53 -30.77
C ARG A 187 -7.21 66.88 -31.22
N LYS A 188 -7.41 66.92 -32.55
CA LYS A 188 -8.50 66.25 -33.28
C LYS A 188 -8.68 64.79 -32.82
N ARG A 189 -9.79 64.52 -32.14
CA ARG A 189 -10.28 63.17 -31.85
C ARG A 189 -10.58 62.46 -33.17
N ARG A 190 -9.79 61.45 -33.52
CA ARG A 190 -10.17 60.48 -34.57
C ARG A 190 -11.28 59.61 -33.99
N LYS A 191 -12.43 59.58 -34.66
CA LYS A 191 -13.47 58.58 -34.49
C LYS A 191 -12.82 57.20 -34.63
N ILE A 192 -12.88 56.39 -33.58
CA ILE A 192 -12.70 54.95 -33.68
C ILE A 192 -14.11 54.40 -33.72
N ASP A 193 -14.42 53.81 -34.87
CA ASP A 193 -15.72 53.24 -35.16
C ASP A 193 -15.99 52.03 -34.26
N GLU A 194 -17.25 51.97 -33.87
CA GLU A 194 -17.91 50.99 -33.02
C GLU A 194 -17.83 49.58 -33.66
N ALA A 195 -17.11 48.67 -33.00
CA ALA A 195 -17.17 47.24 -33.30
C ALA A 195 -16.97 46.39 -32.04
N SER A 196 -18.09 45.91 -31.50
CA SER A 196 -18.32 44.48 -31.21
C SER A 196 -17.31 43.74 -30.32
N ASN A 197 -17.59 43.65 -29.02
CA ASN A 197 -17.89 42.38 -28.32
C ASN A 197 -17.72 42.55 -26.80
N GLY A 198 -18.84 42.84 -26.13
CA GLY A 198 -18.94 42.63 -24.69
C GLY A 198 -19.02 41.13 -24.41
N VAL A 199 -17.89 40.47 -24.18
CA VAL A 199 -17.86 39.17 -23.53
C VAL A 199 -17.96 39.43 -22.03
N ARG A 200 -19.18 39.34 -21.50
CA ARG A 200 -19.42 39.17 -20.07
C ARG A 200 -19.13 37.71 -19.74
N GLU A 201 -17.94 37.42 -19.20
CA GLU A 201 -17.73 36.15 -18.52
C GLU A 201 -18.50 36.16 -17.20
N THR A 202 -19.66 35.51 -17.21
CA THR A 202 -20.43 35.18 -16.02
C THR A 202 -19.70 34.07 -15.26
N ILE A 203 -19.16 34.40 -14.09
CA ILE A 203 -18.63 33.45 -13.11
C ILE A 203 -19.81 32.62 -12.60
N HIS A 204 -19.93 31.37 -13.05
CA HIS A 204 -20.85 30.39 -12.49
C HIS A 204 -20.19 29.69 -11.30
N CYS A 205 -20.40 30.22 -10.10
CA CYS A 205 -20.23 29.46 -8.86
C CYS A 205 -21.42 28.51 -8.71
N SER A 206 -21.21 27.20 -8.77
CA SER A 206 -22.20 26.21 -8.33
C SER A 206 -21.50 25.03 -7.67
N LEU A 207 -21.50 25.06 -6.35
CA LEU A 207 -21.18 23.97 -5.43
C LEU A 207 -22.32 22.92 -5.41
N PRO A 208 -22.08 21.71 -4.84
CA PRO A 208 -22.63 20.44 -5.32
C PRO A 208 -24.04 20.10 -4.81
N GLY A 209 -24.82 19.47 -5.68
CA GLY A 209 -26.16 18.96 -5.39
C GLY A 209 -26.14 17.51 -4.90
N ALA A 210 -26.73 17.32 -3.72
CA ALA A 210 -27.02 16.04 -3.09
C ALA A 210 -27.91 15.14 -3.96
N SER A 211 -27.57 13.86 -4.03
CA SER A 211 -28.38 12.80 -4.62
C SER A 211 -29.35 12.24 -3.58
N THR A 212 -30.63 12.56 -3.69
CA THR A 212 -31.71 11.86 -2.96
C THR A 212 -32.27 10.71 -3.78
N ARG A 213 -32.32 9.55 -3.14
CA ARG A 213 -33.01 8.31 -3.54
C ARG A 213 -34.46 8.55 -3.99
N GLN A 214 -34.88 7.81 -5.01
CA GLN A 214 -36.13 7.04 -5.01
C GLN A 214 -35.87 5.68 -5.65
#